data_AF-A0A7S0WAS3-F1
#
_entry.id   AF-A0A7S0WAS3-F1
#
_cell.length_a   1.000
_cell.length_b   1.000
_cell.length_c   1.000
_cell.angle_alpha   90.00
_cell.angle_beta   90.00
_cell.angle_gamma   90.00
#
_symmetry.space_group_name_H-M   'P 1'
#
loop_
_entity.id
_entity.type
_entity.pdbx_description
1 polymer ?
#
loop_
_entity_poly.entity_id
_entity_poly.type
_entity_poly.pdbx_seq_one_letter_code
_entity_poly.pdbx_strand_id
1 'polypeptide(L)'
;DEFATLHAFSRAVTEALDEVSESSAGDAGVALSRAVWELLEGYFVTKGGGLGVGTDEIVSWYRKNAANLALGKDSASARLRVLLDAFNQSARPEEELGYWDMIATMVAIGWIDAAIDLINMHSSWAEWRLRKTSVQPQVELMEAAVALLQTLPRLGGDDGGAANVPQFTSFRNAWL
;
A
#
# COMPACT_ATOMS: atom_id res chain seq x y z
N ASP A 1 8.42 -26.04 -27.10
CA ASP A 1 8.84 -24.82 -27.80
C ASP A 1 8.54 -23.60 -26.93
N GLU A 2 9.08 -23.59 -25.70
CA GLU A 2 8.71 -22.61 -24.65
C GLU A 2 9.21 -21.19 -24.94
N PHE A 3 10.32 -21.08 -25.68
CA PHE A 3 10.89 -19.80 -26.10
C PHE A 3 9.99 -19.05 -27.09
N ALA A 4 9.33 -19.76 -28.01
CA ALA A 4 8.40 -19.16 -28.97
C ALA A 4 7.15 -18.60 -28.26
N THR A 5 6.63 -19.32 -27.26
CA THR A 5 5.51 -18.86 -26.43
C THR A 5 5.87 -17.66 -25.55
N LEU A 6 7.07 -17.62 -24.97
CA LEU A 6 7.53 -16.48 -24.16
C LEU A 6 7.70 -15.22 -25.01
N HIS A 7 8.23 -15.36 -26.23
CA HIS A 7 8.40 -14.26 -27.17
C HIS A 7 7.05 -13.75 -27.71
N ALA A 8 6.07 -14.64 -27.91
CA ALA A 8 4.71 -14.25 -28.28
C ALA A 8 4.00 -13.49 -27.15
N PHE A 9 4.15 -13.96 -25.90
CA PHE A 9 3.62 -13.29 -24.72
C PHE A 9 4.24 -11.90 -24.51
N SER A 10 5.58 -11.80 -24.57
CA SER A 10 6.29 -10.53 -24.45
C SER A 10 5.86 -9.53 -25.52
N ARG A 11 5.71 -9.97 -26.78
CA ARG A 11 5.21 -9.13 -27.87
C ARG A 11 3.78 -8.63 -27.61
N ALA A 12 2.87 -9.51 -27.17
CA ALA A 12 1.50 -9.14 -26.87
C ALA A 12 1.39 -8.15 -25.70
N VAL A 13 2.25 -8.30 -24.68
CA VAL A 13 2.35 -7.35 -23.56
C VAL A 13 2.85 -5.99 -24.04
N THR A 14 3.90 -5.95 -24.87
CA THR A 14 4.43 -4.70 -25.43
C THR A 14 3.37 -4.00 -26.31
N GLU A 15 2.66 -4.74 -27.15
CA GLU A 15 1.61 -4.19 -28.01
C GLU A 15 0.45 -3.57 -27.20
N ALA A 16 0.02 -4.24 -26.14
CA ALA A 16 -0.98 -3.70 -25.21
C ALA A 16 -0.47 -2.48 -24.43
N LEU A 17 0.82 -2.46 -24.08
CA LEU A 17 1.44 -1.31 -23.41
C LEU A 17 1.61 -0.12 -24.35
N ASP A 18 1.94 -0.35 -25.61
CA ASP A 18 2.05 0.69 -26.64
C ASP A 18 0.67 1.31 -26.91
N GLU A 19 -0.40 0.51 -26.99
CA GLU A 19 -1.78 1.01 -27.14
C GLU A 19 -2.20 1.91 -25.95
N VAL A 20 -1.85 1.52 -24.72
CA VAL A 20 -2.11 2.34 -23.53
C VAL A 20 -1.19 3.56 -23.48
N SER A 21 0.06 3.42 -23.93
CA SER A 21 1.05 4.51 -23.97
C SER A 21 0.66 5.57 -25.00
N GLU A 22 0.13 5.21 -26.17
CA GLU A 22 -0.38 6.15 -27.18
C GLU A 22 -1.57 6.97 -26.66
N SER A 23 -2.33 6.43 -25.69
CA SER A 23 -3.44 7.13 -25.03
C SER A 23 -3.02 8.07 -23.89
N SER A 24 -1.76 7.99 -23.43
CA SER A 24 -1.22 8.74 -22.29
C SER A 24 -0.02 9.60 -22.72
N ALA A 25 0.23 10.76 -22.08
CA ALA A 25 1.38 11.59 -22.45
C ALA A 25 2.70 10.81 -22.25
N GLY A 26 3.58 10.76 -23.26
CA GLY A 26 4.63 9.74 -23.44
C GLY A 26 5.50 9.35 -22.24
N ASP A 27 5.82 10.27 -21.32
CA ASP A 27 6.59 9.93 -20.09
C ASP A 27 5.79 9.04 -19.12
N ALA A 28 4.47 9.20 -19.05
CA ALA A 28 3.60 8.38 -18.20
C ALA A 28 3.47 6.95 -18.74
N GLY A 29 3.44 6.78 -20.07
CA GLY A 29 3.40 5.47 -20.71
C GLY A 29 4.68 4.67 -20.51
N VAL A 30 5.85 5.32 -20.55
CA VAL A 30 7.13 4.67 -20.23
C VAL A 30 7.19 4.23 -18.76
N ALA A 31 6.71 5.06 -17.83
CA ALA A 31 6.64 4.72 -16.42
C ALA A 31 5.69 3.54 -16.14
N LEU A 32 4.54 3.50 -16.82
CA LEU A 32 3.58 2.39 -16.74
C LEU A 32 4.18 1.09 -17.30
N SER A 33 4.81 1.15 -18.48
CA SER A 33 5.47 0.00 -19.10
C SER A 33 6.54 -0.59 -18.18
N ARG A 34 7.40 0.28 -17.61
CA ARG A 34 8.38 -0.15 -16.60
C ARG A 34 7.72 -0.82 -15.39
N ALA A 35 6.65 -0.23 -14.84
CA ALA A 35 5.96 -0.80 -13.69
C ALA A 35 5.42 -2.21 -13.99
N VAL A 36 4.79 -2.40 -15.16
CA VAL A 36 4.27 -3.70 -15.60
C VAL A 36 5.39 -4.71 -15.78
N TRP A 37 6.52 -4.33 -16.36
CA TRP A 37 7.68 -5.22 -16.48
C TRP A 37 8.29 -5.60 -15.12
N GLU A 38 8.42 -4.65 -14.18
CA GLU A 38 8.87 -4.95 -12.81
C GLU A 38 7.92 -5.95 -12.10
N LEU A 39 6.60 -5.88 -12.36
CA LEU A 39 5.63 -6.83 -11.82
C LEU A 39 5.76 -8.22 -12.44
N LEU A 40 5.91 -8.29 -13.76
CA LEU A 40 6.10 -9.55 -14.48
C LEU A 40 7.41 -10.23 -14.09
N GLU A 41 8.48 -9.46 -13.89
CA GLU A 41 9.74 -9.97 -13.36
C GLU A 41 9.56 -10.54 -11.95
N GLY A 42 8.93 -9.76 -11.06
CA GLY A 42 8.60 -10.18 -9.70
C GLY A 42 7.82 -11.50 -9.64
N TYR A 43 6.81 -11.64 -10.50
CA TYR A 43 5.89 -12.77 -10.50
C TYR A 43 6.41 -14.01 -11.25
N PHE A 44 7.10 -13.83 -12.38
CA PHE A 44 7.46 -14.94 -13.28
C PHE A 44 8.96 -15.27 -13.32
N VAL A 45 9.83 -14.32 -12.98
CA VAL A 45 11.29 -14.47 -13.19
C VAL A 45 12.02 -14.71 -11.87
N THR A 46 11.65 -13.99 -10.81
CA THR A 46 12.24 -14.21 -9.48
C THR A 46 11.89 -15.62 -9.00
N LYS A 47 12.91 -16.48 -8.90
CA LYS A 47 12.79 -17.83 -8.35
C LYS A 47 12.57 -17.77 -6.83
N GLY A 48 11.41 -17.28 -6.40
CA GLY A 48 10.89 -17.58 -5.08
C GLY A 48 10.61 -19.07 -5.05
N GLY A 49 11.39 -19.86 -4.31
CA GLY A 49 11.38 -21.32 -4.29
C GLY A 49 10.01 -21.94 -3.99
N GLY A 50 9.15 -22.02 -5.00
CA GLY A 50 7.89 -22.77 -4.99
C GLY A 50 6.70 -22.15 -4.24
N LEU A 51 6.79 -20.92 -3.71
CA LEU A 51 5.73 -20.39 -2.82
C LEU A 51 5.11 -19.05 -3.24
N GLY A 52 5.41 -18.57 -4.45
CA GLY A 52 4.78 -17.37 -4.98
C GLY A 52 5.36 -16.09 -4.36
N VAL A 53 5.18 -14.99 -5.06
CA VAL A 53 5.67 -13.66 -4.70
C VAL A 53 5.31 -13.35 -3.25
N GLY A 54 6.28 -12.88 -2.46
CA GLY A 54 5.98 -12.38 -1.12
C GLY A 54 4.92 -11.29 -1.25
N THR A 55 3.82 -11.37 -0.49
CA THR A 55 2.80 -10.32 -0.48
C THR A 55 3.40 -8.93 -0.24
N ASP A 56 4.50 -8.89 0.51
CA ASP A 56 5.30 -7.72 0.80
C ASP A 56 6.03 -7.14 -0.43
N GLU A 57 6.50 -7.99 -1.35
CA GLU A 57 7.13 -7.54 -2.60
C GLU A 57 6.08 -6.93 -3.54
N ILE A 58 4.88 -7.50 -3.62
CA ILE A 58 3.75 -6.93 -4.39
C ILE A 58 3.31 -5.60 -3.77
N VAL A 59 3.18 -5.54 -2.43
CA VAL A 59 2.82 -4.31 -1.72
C VAL A 59 3.89 -3.24 -1.89
N SER A 60 5.17 -3.60 -1.83
CA SER A 60 6.31 -2.70 -2.07
C SER A 60 6.34 -2.21 -3.52
N TRP A 61 6.14 -3.10 -4.49
CA TRP A 61 5.99 -2.75 -5.89
C TRP A 61 4.81 -1.79 -6.10
N TYR A 62 3.66 -2.06 -5.47
CA TYR A 62 2.49 -1.21 -5.58
C TYR A 62 2.74 0.17 -4.95
N ARG A 63 3.37 0.26 -3.77
CA ARG A 63 3.80 1.55 -3.17
C ARG A 63 4.61 2.39 -4.15
N LYS A 64 5.59 1.77 -4.81
CA LYS A 64 6.50 2.44 -5.75
C LYS A 64 5.82 2.87 -7.04
N ASN A 65 4.86 2.08 -7.52
CA ASN A 65 4.28 2.25 -8.86
C ASN A 65 2.83 2.76 -8.86
N ALA A 66 2.15 2.90 -7.71
CA ALA A 66 0.74 3.30 -7.62
C ALA A 66 0.41 4.61 -8.35
N ALA A 67 1.32 5.59 -8.31
CA ALA A 67 1.15 6.85 -9.03
C ALA A 67 1.27 6.70 -10.55
N ASN A 68 2.00 5.69 -11.01
CA ASN A 68 2.27 5.41 -12.42
C ASN A 68 1.22 4.47 -13.04
N LEU A 69 0.45 3.74 -12.23
CA LEU A 69 -0.54 2.76 -12.69
C LEU A 69 -1.76 3.38 -13.39
N ALA A 70 -1.76 4.69 -13.66
CA ALA A 70 -2.83 5.40 -14.36
C ALA A 70 -4.25 5.04 -13.86
N LEU A 71 -4.39 4.73 -12.55
CA LEU A 71 -5.64 4.26 -11.93
C LEU A 71 -6.73 5.34 -11.85
N GLY A 72 -6.55 6.44 -12.59
CA GLY A 72 -7.48 7.56 -12.63
C GLY A 72 -7.47 8.43 -11.38
N LYS A 73 -8.42 9.37 -11.37
CA LYS A 73 -8.61 10.35 -10.29
C LYS A 73 -9.07 9.72 -8.99
N ASP A 74 -9.61 8.50 -9.05
CA ASP A 74 -10.08 7.75 -7.88
C ASP A 74 -9.01 6.86 -7.24
N SER A 75 -7.77 6.94 -7.73
CA SER A 75 -6.64 6.20 -7.13
C SER A 75 -6.40 6.59 -5.67
N ALA A 76 -5.92 5.64 -4.85
CA ALA A 76 -5.63 5.89 -3.44
C ALA A 76 -4.66 7.06 -3.24
N SER A 77 -3.61 7.16 -4.08
CA SER A 77 -2.65 8.27 -4.05
C SER A 77 -3.29 9.62 -4.39
N ALA A 78 -4.20 9.66 -5.36
CA ALA A 78 -4.89 10.90 -5.74
C ALA A 78 -5.84 11.36 -4.63
N ARG A 79 -6.65 10.44 -4.08
CA ARG A 79 -7.54 10.72 -2.95
C ARG A 79 -6.77 11.19 -1.72
N LEU A 80 -5.64 10.54 -1.39
CA LEU A 80 -4.79 10.96 -0.28
C LEU A 80 -4.27 12.38 -0.47
N ARG A 81 -3.80 12.75 -1.67
CA ARG A 81 -3.30 14.10 -1.93
C ARG A 81 -4.36 15.16 -1.68
N VAL A 82 -5.59 14.93 -2.17
CA VAL A 82 -6.72 15.83 -1.95
C VAL A 82 -7.05 15.97 -0.46
N LEU A 83 -7.02 14.86 0.28
CA LEU A 83 -7.26 14.87 1.72
C LEU A 83 -6.17 15.58 2.51
N LEU A 84 -4.89 15.39 2.17
CA LEU A 84 -3.78 16.08 2.84
C LEU A 84 -3.86 17.60 2.69
N ASP A 85 -4.29 18.08 1.52
CA ASP A 85 -4.53 19.52 1.30
C ASP A 85 -5.66 20.05 2.19
N ALA A 86 -6.71 19.25 2.44
CA ALA A 86 -7.80 19.59 3.36
C ALA A 86 -7.35 19.54 4.82
N PHE A 87 -6.58 18.52 5.23
CA PHE A 87 -6.08 18.38 6.60
C PHE A 87 -5.19 19.55 7.02
N ASN A 88 -4.36 20.07 6.12
CA ASN A 88 -3.50 21.24 6.40
C ASN A 88 -4.31 22.51 6.73
N GLN A 89 -5.59 22.57 6.37
CA GLN A 89 -6.47 23.70 6.60
C GLN A 89 -7.43 23.47 7.79
N SER A 90 -7.53 22.23 8.27
CA SER A 90 -8.48 21.83 9.30
C SER A 90 -7.81 21.70 10.67
N ALA A 91 -8.47 22.20 11.72
CA ALA A 91 -8.00 22.03 13.09
C ALA A 91 -8.28 20.62 13.64
N ARG A 92 -9.17 19.87 12.98
CA ARG A 92 -9.60 18.52 13.35
C ARG A 92 -9.67 17.65 12.10
N PRO A 93 -8.53 17.06 11.68
CA PRO A 93 -8.46 16.30 10.44
C PRO A 93 -9.42 15.10 10.43
N GLU A 94 -9.78 14.55 11.59
CA GLU A 94 -10.72 13.44 11.72
C GLU A 94 -12.18 13.78 11.36
N GLU A 95 -12.53 15.07 11.32
CA GLU A 95 -13.87 15.54 10.95
C GLU A 95 -14.03 15.66 9.42
N GLU A 96 -12.91 15.64 8.67
CA GLU A 96 -12.93 15.70 7.21
C GLU A 96 -13.49 14.40 6.60
N LEU A 97 -14.34 14.57 5.58
CA LEU A 97 -14.96 13.45 4.88
C LEU A 97 -13.89 12.57 4.22
N GLY A 98 -13.88 11.29 4.59
CA GLY A 98 -12.96 10.29 4.03
C GLY A 98 -11.65 10.11 4.81
N TYR A 99 -11.44 10.80 5.94
CA TYR A 99 -10.27 10.58 6.81
C TYR A 99 -10.13 9.11 7.24
N TRP A 100 -11.19 8.54 7.83
CA TRP A 100 -11.20 7.14 8.28
C TRP A 100 -11.17 6.14 7.13
N ASP A 101 -11.87 6.44 6.03
CA ASP A 101 -11.86 5.59 4.83
C ASP A 101 -10.47 5.53 4.20
N MET A 102 -9.69 6.61 4.29
CA MET A 102 -8.32 6.64 3.81
C MET A 102 -7.40 5.79 4.68
N ILE A 103 -7.55 5.82 6.01
CA ILE A 103 -6.81 4.92 6.91
C ILE A 103 -7.12 3.46 6.56
N ALA A 104 -8.41 3.11 6.41
CA ALA A 104 -8.81 1.76 6.00
C ALA A 104 -8.24 1.37 4.63
N THR A 105 -8.27 2.28 3.66
CA THR A 105 -7.66 2.09 2.33
C THR A 105 -6.16 1.81 2.44
N MET A 106 -5.43 2.59 3.23
CA MET A 106 -3.99 2.41 3.41
C MET A 106 -3.66 1.07 4.06
N VAL A 107 -4.40 0.68 5.08
CA VAL A 107 -4.23 -0.63 5.73
C VAL A 107 -4.49 -1.76 4.73
N ALA A 108 -5.55 -1.67 3.93
CA ALA A 108 -5.89 -2.68 2.92
C ALA A 108 -4.82 -2.82 1.83
N ILE A 109 -4.20 -1.70 1.44
CA ILE A 109 -3.11 -1.69 0.46
C ILE A 109 -1.77 -2.13 1.10
N GLY A 110 -1.71 -2.16 2.44
CA GLY A 110 -0.50 -2.47 3.18
C GLY A 110 0.44 -1.29 3.34
N TRP A 111 -0.04 -0.05 3.22
CA TRP A 111 0.71 1.19 3.54
C TRP A 111 0.64 1.50 5.03
N ILE A 112 1.13 0.57 5.85
CA ILE A 112 0.95 0.57 7.30
C ILE A 112 1.55 1.82 7.95
N ASP A 113 2.77 2.22 7.55
CA ASP A 113 3.44 3.40 8.10
C ASP A 113 2.63 4.68 7.87
N ALA A 114 2.12 4.87 6.65
CA ALA A 114 1.30 6.02 6.30
C ALA A 114 -0.07 6.01 7.01
N ALA A 115 -0.65 4.84 7.25
CA ALA A 115 -1.88 4.70 8.04
C ALA A 115 -1.65 5.13 9.50
N ILE A 116 -0.52 4.71 10.08
CA ILE A 116 -0.10 5.10 11.43
C ILE A 116 0.14 6.62 11.49
N ASP A 117 0.79 7.21 10.49
CA ASP A 117 1.01 8.65 10.41
C ASP A 117 -0.32 9.42 10.41
N LEU A 118 -1.32 8.96 9.65
CA LEU A 118 -2.66 9.55 9.66
C LEU A 118 -3.33 9.44 11.03
N ILE A 119 -3.27 8.27 11.69
CA ILE A 119 -3.80 8.10 13.05
C ILE A 119 -3.11 9.06 14.03
N ASN A 120 -1.81 9.28 13.87
CA ASN A 120 -1.03 10.20 14.72
C ASN A 120 -1.35 11.69 14.48
N MET A 121 -2.00 12.03 13.36
CA MET A 121 -2.50 13.39 13.10
C MET A 121 -3.80 13.73 13.85
N HIS A 122 -4.48 12.74 14.45
CA HIS A 122 -5.76 12.94 15.11
C HIS A 122 -5.67 13.99 16.24
N SER A 123 -6.63 14.91 16.31
CA SER A 123 -6.54 16.08 17.21
C SER A 123 -6.47 15.72 18.69
N SER A 124 -7.08 14.59 19.08
CA SER A 124 -7.09 14.09 20.47
C SER A 124 -5.71 13.86 21.06
N TRP A 125 -4.67 13.59 20.25
CA TRP A 125 -3.30 13.49 20.75
C TRP A 125 -2.79 14.80 21.34
N ALA A 126 -3.11 15.93 20.70
CA ALA A 126 -2.75 17.25 21.22
C ALA A 126 -3.54 17.56 22.51
N GLU A 127 -4.82 17.20 22.53
CA GLU A 127 -5.69 17.37 23.70
C GLU A 127 -5.23 16.54 24.91
N TRP A 128 -4.74 15.32 24.67
CA TRP A 128 -4.18 14.45 25.69
C TRP A 128 -2.87 14.99 26.26
N ARG A 129 -2.00 15.57 25.43
CA ARG A 129 -0.78 16.27 25.89
C ARG A 129 -1.10 17.46 26.80
N LEU A 130 -2.26 18.11 26.59
CA LEU A 130 -2.80 19.15 27.46
C LEU A 130 -3.52 18.60 28.70
N ARG A 131 -3.45 17.28 28.95
CA ARG A 131 -4.05 16.57 30.08
C ARG A 131 -5.58 16.67 30.16
N LYS A 132 -6.25 16.81 29.00
CA LYS A 132 -7.71 16.66 28.94
C LYS A 132 -8.05 15.17 29.11
N THR A 133 -8.66 14.80 30.24
CA THR A 133 -9.02 13.40 30.53
C THR A 133 -10.19 12.89 29.70
N SER A 134 -11.01 13.79 29.13
CA SER A 134 -12.16 13.43 28.29
C SER A 134 -11.78 12.71 27.00
N VAL A 135 -10.53 12.84 26.52
CA VAL A 135 -10.05 12.17 25.31
C VAL A 135 -9.30 10.86 25.55
N GLN A 136 -9.17 10.45 26.81
CA GLN A 136 -8.44 9.24 27.18
C GLN A 136 -8.92 7.99 26.42
N PRO A 137 -10.23 7.70 26.31
CA PRO A 137 -10.70 6.51 25.60
C PRO A 137 -10.30 6.49 24.12
N GLN A 138 -10.32 7.65 23.46
CA GLN A 138 -9.94 7.78 22.05
C GLN A 138 -8.44 7.53 21.87
N VAL A 139 -7.61 8.07 22.76
CA VAL A 139 -6.17 7.86 22.72
C VAL A 139 -5.82 6.40 22.96
N GLU A 140 -6.39 5.76 23.98
CA GLU A 140 -6.14 4.34 24.27
C GLU A 140 -6.54 3.44 23.09
N LEU A 141 -7.65 3.75 22.42
CA LEU A 141 -8.10 3.00 21.24
C LEU A 141 -7.14 3.19 20.05
N MET A 142 -6.64 4.39 19.83
CA MET A 142 -5.66 4.65 18.78
C MET A 142 -4.29 4.03 19.10
N GLU A 143 -3.83 4.05 20.36
CA GLU A 143 -2.61 3.34 20.79
C GLU A 143 -2.73 1.84 20.51
N ALA A 144 -3.86 1.24 20.87
CA ALA A 144 -4.14 -0.16 20.58
C ALA A 144 -4.16 -0.44 19.06
N ALA A 145 -4.80 0.43 18.27
CA ALA A 145 -4.83 0.30 16.82
C ALA A 145 -3.43 0.39 16.20
N VAL A 146 -2.61 1.37 16.62
CA VAL A 146 -1.22 1.51 16.15
C VAL A 146 -0.39 0.28 16.53
N ALA A 147 -0.52 -0.23 17.76
CA ALA A 147 0.18 -1.45 18.19
C ALA A 147 -0.24 -2.68 17.37
N LEU A 148 -1.53 -2.83 17.05
CA LEU A 148 -2.03 -3.91 16.19
C LEU A 148 -1.48 -3.80 14.76
N LEU A 149 -1.42 -2.59 14.21
CA LEU A 149 -0.87 -2.34 12.88
C LEU A 149 0.64 -2.61 12.82
N GLN A 150 1.39 -2.24 13.85
CA GLN A 150 2.83 -2.52 13.96
C GLN A 150 3.15 -4.01 14.11
N THR A 151 2.20 -4.79 14.64
CA THR A 151 2.34 -6.24 14.84
C THR A 151 1.66 -7.06 13.74
N LEU A 152 1.21 -6.40 12.65
CA LEU A 152 0.60 -7.08 11.51
C LEU A 152 1.56 -8.17 10.98
N PRO A 153 1.12 -9.43 10.87
CA PRO A 153 1.94 -10.50 10.31
C PRO A 153 2.35 -10.20 8.88
N ARG A 154 3.65 -10.32 8.59
CA ARG A 154 4.26 -10.09 7.27
C ARG A 154 4.97 -11.35 6.80
N LEU A 155 4.95 -11.64 5.50
CA LEU A 155 5.60 -12.81 4.91
C LEU A 155 6.84 -12.37 4.15
N GLY A 156 8.02 -12.79 4.63
CA GLY A 156 9.30 -12.36 4.07
C GLY A 156 9.66 -10.91 4.44
N GLY A 157 10.95 -10.67 4.70
CA GLY A 157 11.50 -9.37 5.07
C GLY A 157 12.61 -9.50 6.13
N ASP A 158 13.63 -8.64 6.05
CA ASP A 158 14.75 -8.62 7.01
C ASP A 158 14.33 -8.16 8.42
N ASP A 159 13.17 -7.50 8.55
CA ASP A 159 12.64 -6.92 9.78
C ASP A 159 11.60 -7.82 10.47
N GLY A 160 11.98 -9.03 10.88
CA GLY A 160 11.17 -9.86 11.79
C GLY A 160 9.89 -10.47 11.20
N GLY A 161 9.74 -10.47 9.86
CA GLY A 161 8.65 -11.14 9.17
C GLY A 161 8.72 -12.67 9.30
N ALA A 162 7.60 -13.35 9.02
CA ALA A 162 7.58 -14.81 8.98
C ALA A 162 8.48 -15.33 7.85
N ALA A 163 9.39 -16.26 8.18
CA ALA A 163 10.34 -16.82 7.23
C ALA A 163 9.71 -17.81 6.25
N ASN A 164 8.52 -18.32 6.55
CA ASN A 164 7.78 -19.27 5.72
C ASN A 164 6.27 -19.19 5.96
N VAL A 165 5.50 -19.80 5.04
CA VAL A 165 4.03 -19.79 5.06
C VAL A 165 3.43 -20.42 6.32
N PRO A 166 3.94 -21.55 6.86
CA PRO A 166 3.45 -22.09 8.13
C PRO A 166 3.61 -21.11 9.31
N GLN A 167 4.77 -20.46 9.43
CA GLN A 167 5.02 -19.47 10.47
C GLN A 167 4.11 -18.24 10.31
N PHE A 168 3.95 -17.76 9.08
CA PHE A 168 3.02 -16.67 8.77
C PHE A 168 1.58 -17.02 9.17
N THR A 169 1.14 -18.22 8.83
CA THR A 169 -0.21 -18.71 9.18
C THR A 169 -0.41 -18.75 10.70
N SER A 170 0.60 -19.18 11.45
CA SER A 170 0.56 -19.17 12.91
C SER A 170 0.46 -17.75 13.47
N PHE A 171 1.25 -16.80 12.95
CA PHE A 171 1.19 -15.40 13.38
C PHE A 171 -0.15 -14.76 13.05
N ARG A 172 -0.68 -15.00 11.84
CA ARG A 172 -2.01 -14.57 11.41
C ARG A 172 -3.11 -15.10 12.34
N ASN A 173 -3.06 -16.37 12.71
CA ASN A 173 -4.08 -16.96 13.59
C ASN A 173 -4.01 -16.43 15.03
N ALA A 174 -2.83 -16.01 15.50
CA ALA A 174 -2.67 -15.38 16.81
C ALA A 174 -3.08 -13.89 16.82
N TRP A 175 -3.09 -13.26 15.65
CA TRP A 175 -3.45 -11.85 15.46
C TRP A 175 -4.96 -11.64 15.27
N LEU A 176 -5.68 -12.65 14.76
CA LEU A 176 -7.15 -12.68 14.61
C LEU A 176 -7.85 -13.07 15.92
#